data_AF-A0A957BU19-F1
#
_entry.id   AF-A0A957BU19-F1
#
_cell.length_a   1.000
_cell.length_b   1.000
_cell.length_c   1.000
_cell.angle_alpha   90.00
_cell.angle_beta   90.00
_cell.angle_gamma   90.00
#
_symmetry.space_group_name_H-M   'P 1'
#
loop_
_entity.id
_entity.type
_entity.pdbx_description
1 polymer ?
#
loop_
_entity_poly.entity_id
_entity_poly.type
_entity_poly.pdbx_seq_one_letter_code
_entity_poly.pdbx_strand_id
1 'polypeptide(L)'
;MLIPLSWLKDFVDIDIPAELLAEKLTVAGLEVDKIIYIGVPQTQQAHLHATFKQEVRYPKSDHLVWDREKLLWGAIREVKPHPNADRLVLALVDYGGAELEQCVTGAPNLFEFKGQGPLPAPLYTVIALEGAEVWDGHSDTPKRMILKEKPLRGIPNRSMVCSEKEL
;
A
#
# COMPACT_ATOMS: atom_id res chain seq x y z
N MET A 1 8.44 -5.53 20.53
CA MET A 1 9.28 -4.62 19.71
C MET A 1 9.09 -5.01 18.25
N LEU A 2 8.83 -4.06 17.36
CA LEU A 2 8.72 -4.32 15.91
C LEU A 2 10.00 -3.87 15.23
N ILE A 3 10.52 -4.69 14.31
CA ILE A 3 11.75 -4.42 13.57
C ILE A 3 11.51 -4.78 12.10
N PRO A 4 11.70 -3.84 11.16
CA PRO A 4 11.67 -4.17 9.74
C PRO A 4 12.81 -5.11 9.38
N LEU A 5 12.50 -6.20 8.68
CA LEU A 5 13.54 -7.15 8.22
C LEU A 5 14.54 -6.49 7.26
N SER A 6 14.09 -5.53 6.44
CA SER A 6 14.96 -4.76 5.56
C SER A 6 16.01 -3.97 6.33
N TRP A 7 15.61 -3.31 7.42
CA TRP A 7 16.53 -2.56 8.27
C TRP A 7 17.53 -3.48 8.97
N LEU A 8 17.09 -4.64 9.47
CA LEU A 8 17.99 -5.58 10.14
C LEU A 8 19.08 -6.11 9.18
N LYS A 9 18.75 -6.27 7.90
CA LYS A 9 19.67 -6.66 6.83
C LYS A 9 20.78 -5.64 6.56
N ASP A 10 20.62 -4.39 6.96
CA ASP A 10 21.68 -3.39 6.85
C ASP A 10 22.82 -3.61 7.86
N PHE A 11 22.60 -4.43 8.90
CA PHE A 11 23.56 -4.66 9.99
C PHE A 11 24.10 -6.09 10.03
N VAL A 12 23.34 -7.06 9.53
CA VAL A 12 23.69 -8.48 9.57
C VAL A 12 23.21 -9.15 8.29
N ASP A 13 24.07 -9.98 7.70
CA ASP A 13 23.72 -10.79 6.54
C ASP A 13 22.63 -11.81 6.90
N ILE A 14 21.46 -11.65 6.29
CA ILE A 14 20.30 -12.54 6.49
C ILE A 14 19.86 -13.08 5.13
N ASP A 15 20.36 -14.28 4.83
CA ASP A 15 20.10 -15.02 3.59
C ASP A 15 19.06 -16.12 3.76
N ILE A 16 18.36 -16.14 4.91
CA ILE A 16 17.31 -17.11 5.23
C ILE A 16 15.92 -16.47 5.21
N PRO A 17 14.85 -17.26 5.03
CA PRO A 17 13.47 -16.77 5.17
C PRO A 17 13.19 -16.19 6.56
N ALA A 18 12.23 -15.25 6.63
CA ALA A 18 11.86 -14.56 7.87
C ALA A 18 11.36 -15.53 8.96
N GLU A 19 10.69 -16.60 8.54
CA GLU A 19 10.16 -17.67 9.38
C GLU A 19 11.28 -18.44 10.07
N LEU A 20 12.32 -18.80 9.31
CA LEU A 20 13.48 -19.50 9.86
C LEU A 20 14.31 -18.58 10.77
N LEU A 21 14.41 -17.29 10.42
CA LEU A 21 15.03 -16.30 11.29
C LEU A 21 14.27 -16.20 12.62
N ALA A 22 12.94 -16.14 12.58
CA ALA A 22 12.10 -16.05 13.77
C ALA A 22 12.27 -17.25 14.72
N GLU A 23 12.34 -18.46 14.15
CA GLU A 23 12.65 -19.68 14.92
C GLU A 23 14.04 -19.61 15.56
N LYS A 24 15.07 -19.21 14.81
CA LYS A 24 16.45 -19.07 15.32
C LYS A 24 16.56 -18.03 16.43
N LEU A 25 15.89 -16.88 16.27
CA LEU A 25 15.85 -15.84 17.31
C LEU A 25 15.18 -16.38 18.58
N THR A 26 14.05 -17.07 18.44
CA THR A 26 13.32 -17.65 19.57
C THR A 26 14.17 -18.66 20.33
N VAL A 27 14.89 -19.55 19.62
CA VAL A 27 15.82 -20.52 20.23
C VAL A 27 17.01 -19.82 20.92
N ALA A 28 17.45 -18.68 20.39
CA ALA A 28 18.50 -17.86 21.00
C ALA A 28 18.04 -17.03 22.21
N GLY A 29 16.78 -17.17 22.65
CA GLY A 29 16.20 -16.46 23.78
C GLY A 29 15.53 -15.12 23.43
N LEU A 30 15.39 -14.80 22.14
CA LEU A 30 14.69 -13.64 21.62
C LEU A 30 13.37 -14.09 20.98
N GLU A 31 12.34 -14.29 21.81
CA GLU A 31 11.03 -14.78 21.35
C GLU A 31 10.40 -13.87 20.29
N VAL A 32 9.98 -14.48 19.18
CA VAL A 32 9.26 -13.79 18.10
C VAL A 32 7.78 -14.16 18.16
N ASP A 33 6.96 -13.20 18.61
CA ASP A 33 5.52 -13.36 18.73
C ASP A 33 4.79 -13.44 17.37
N LYS A 34 5.15 -12.56 16.43
CA LYS A 34 4.48 -12.48 15.13
C LYS A 34 5.38 -11.97 14.02
N ILE A 35 5.17 -12.50 12.80
CA ILE A 35 5.67 -11.94 11.54
C ILE A 35 4.52 -11.18 10.86
N ILE A 36 4.79 -9.93 10.48
CA ILE A 36 3.83 -9.08 9.76
C ILE A 36 4.34 -8.93 8.33
N TYR A 37 3.58 -9.46 7.37
CA TYR A 37 3.85 -9.28 5.95
C TYR A 37 3.13 -8.02 5.47
N ILE A 38 3.85 -7.21 4.69
CA ILE A 38 3.32 -5.97 4.11
C ILE A 38 3.62 -6.00 2.63
N GLY A 39 2.58 -6.07 1.80
CA GLY A 39 2.66 -5.86 0.35
C GLY A 39 3.38 -6.92 -0.48
N VAL A 40 4.05 -7.90 0.13
CA VAL A 40 4.90 -8.89 -0.56
C VAL A 40 4.34 -10.30 -0.47
N PRO A 41 4.29 -11.09 -1.57
CA PRO A 41 3.83 -12.47 -1.49
C PRO A 41 4.71 -13.31 -0.56
N GLN A 42 4.10 -14.13 0.30
CA GLN A 42 4.81 -15.06 1.17
C GLN A 42 5.67 -16.06 0.37
N THR A 43 5.22 -16.47 -0.82
CA THR A 43 5.98 -17.38 -1.70
C THR A 43 7.24 -16.74 -2.28
N GLN A 44 7.28 -15.42 -2.50
CA GLN A 44 8.50 -14.74 -2.95
C GLN A 44 9.61 -14.82 -1.90
N GLN A 45 9.26 -14.91 -0.61
CA GLN A 45 10.23 -15.11 0.46
C GLN A 45 10.72 -16.56 0.55
N ALA A 46 9.89 -17.53 0.15
CA ALA A 46 10.26 -18.95 0.12
C ALA A 46 11.28 -19.31 -0.97
N HIS A 47 11.46 -18.51 -2.03
CA HIS A 47 12.46 -18.80 -3.06
C HIS A 47 13.92 -18.62 -2.59
N LEU A 48 14.16 -17.97 -1.44
CA LEU A 48 15.46 -17.98 -0.75
C LEU A 48 15.86 -19.40 -0.28
N HIS A 49 14.92 -20.34 -0.30
CA HIS A 49 15.04 -21.65 0.32
C HIS A 49 15.65 -22.75 -0.58
N ALA A 50 15.74 -22.56 -1.90
CA ALA A 50 16.25 -23.60 -2.81
C ALA A 50 17.69 -24.06 -2.48
N THR A 51 18.39 -23.31 -1.62
CA THR A 51 19.75 -23.58 -1.14
C THR A 51 19.80 -24.37 0.19
N PHE A 52 18.72 -24.41 0.98
CA PHE A 52 18.77 -24.90 2.38
C PHE A 52 17.93 -26.17 2.60
N LYS A 53 18.59 -27.26 3.02
CA LYS A 53 17.99 -28.61 3.25
C LYS A 53 17.08 -28.71 4.49
N GLN A 54 16.57 -27.60 5.01
CA GLN A 54 15.79 -27.56 6.26
C GLN A 54 14.32 -27.31 5.94
N GLU A 55 13.38 -28.06 6.50
CA GLU A 55 11.95 -27.74 6.33
C GLU A 55 11.62 -26.44 7.08
N VAL A 56 11.05 -25.45 6.38
CA VAL A 56 10.60 -24.18 6.98
C VAL A 56 9.08 -24.15 6.97
N ARG A 57 8.50 -23.85 8.13
CA ARG A 57 7.06 -23.73 8.28
C ARG A 57 6.61 -22.32 7.93
N TYR A 58 5.79 -22.20 6.89
CA TYR A 58 5.15 -20.95 6.50
C TYR A 58 3.72 -20.90 7.06
N PRO A 59 3.44 -20.07 8.10
CA PRO A 59 2.08 -19.92 8.59
C PRO A 59 1.23 -19.24 7.51
N LYS A 60 0.00 -19.73 7.29
CA LYS A 60 -0.92 -19.08 6.34
C LYS A 60 -1.11 -17.61 6.74
N SER A 61 -1.01 -16.72 5.77
CA SER A 61 -1.24 -15.30 5.96
C SER A 61 -2.27 -14.79 4.96
N ASP A 62 -3.14 -13.90 5.42
CA ASP A 62 -4.21 -13.24 4.66
C ASP A 62 -3.92 -11.77 4.38
N HIS A 63 -2.66 -11.34 4.56
CA HIS A 63 -2.19 -9.99 4.28
C HIS A 63 -2.48 -9.58 2.83
N LEU A 64 -2.58 -8.27 2.63
CA LEU A 64 -2.71 -7.70 1.30
C LEU A 64 -1.37 -7.80 0.57
N VAL A 65 -1.40 -8.46 -0.58
CA VAL A 65 -0.28 -8.46 -1.53
C VAL A 65 -0.50 -7.31 -2.49
N TRP A 66 0.50 -6.44 -2.66
CA TRP A 66 0.36 -5.29 -3.53
C TRP A 66 0.48 -5.71 -5.00
N ASP A 67 -0.58 -5.44 -5.76
CA ASP A 67 -0.59 -5.60 -7.22
C ASP A 67 0.32 -4.54 -7.85
N ARG A 68 1.45 -4.97 -8.42
CA ARG A 68 2.49 -4.09 -8.98
C ARG A 68 2.05 -3.32 -10.23
N GLU A 69 0.94 -3.71 -10.86
CA GLU A 69 0.42 -3.03 -12.04
C GLU A 69 -0.71 -2.04 -11.68
N LYS A 70 -1.31 -2.19 -10.49
CA LYS A 70 -2.49 -1.41 -10.09
C LYS A 70 -2.28 -0.53 -8.86
N LEU A 71 -1.31 -0.84 -8.00
CA LEU A 71 -0.86 0.00 -6.89
C LEU A 71 0.46 0.65 -7.28
N LEU A 72 0.37 1.90 -7.72
CA LEU A 72 1.48 2.60 -8.33
C LEU A 72 1.87 3.83 -7.52
N TRP A 73 3.12 4.26 -7.67
CA TRP A 73 3.55 5.55 -7.16
C TRP A 73 2.88 6.68 -7.96
N GLY A 74 2.26 7.63 -7.26
CA GLY A 74 1.54 8.74 -7.84
C GLY A 74 2.05 10.09 -7.33
N ALA A 75 2.14 11.07 -8.22
CA ALA A 75 2.45 12.46 -7.93
C ALA A 75 1.20 13.32 -8.16
N ILE A 76 0.59 13.81 -7.09
CA ILE A 76 -0.53 14.75 -7.16
C ILE A 76 0.01 16.08 -7.69
N ARG A 77 -0.43 16.48 -8.88
CA ARG A 77 -0.01 17.70 -9.58
C ARG A 77 -0.89 18.90 -9.29
N GLU A 78 -2.17 18.67 -9.01
CA GLU A 78 -3.15 19.71 -8.78
C GLU A 78 -4.30 19.15 -7.94
N VAL A 79 -4.88 20.00 -7.06
CA VAL A 79 -6.09 19.66 -6.31
C VAL A 79 -7.18 20.66 -6.66
N LYS A 80 -8.21 20.21 -7.36
CA LYS A 80 -9.35 21.03 -7.77
C LYS A 80 -10.53 20.86 -6.79
N PRO A 81 -11.36 21.91 -6.58
CA PRO A 81 -12.60 21.75 -5.85
C PRO A 81 -13.53 20.77 -6.55
N HIS A 82 -14.22 19.93 -5.79
CA HIS A 82 -15.27 19.08 -6.35
C HIS A 82 -16.53 19.93 -6.61
N PRO A 83 -17.14 19.89 -7.80
CA PRO A 83 -18.23 20.81 -8.17
C PRO A 83 -19.52 20.58 -7.37
N ASN A 84 -19.75 19.35 -6.91
CA ASN A 84 -21.00 18.95 -6.26
C ASN A 84 -20.84 18.54 -4.77
N ALA A 85 -19.69 18.79 -4.13
CA ALA A 85 -19.45 18.36 -2.75
C ALA A 85 -18.30 19.12 -2.06
N ASP A 86 -18.57 19.73 -0.90
CA ASP A 86 -17.56 20.52 -0.17
C ASP A 86 -16.52 19.67 0.56
N ARG A 87 -16.88 18.42 0.88
CA ARG A 87 -16.02 17.45 1.58
C ARG A 87 -15.27 16.52 0.64
N LEU A 88 -15.20 16.87 -0.66
CA LEU A 88 -14.43 16.14 -1.65
C LEU A 88 -13.59 17.12 -2.47
N VAL A 89 -12.50 16.61 -3.02
CA VAL A 89 -11.66 17.29 -3.99
C VAL A 89 -11.36 16.35 -5.15
N LEU A 90 -10.88 16.93 -6.26
CA LEU A 90 -10.38 16.20 -7.41
C LEU A 90 -8.85 16.33 -7.41
N ALA A 91 -8.15 15.26 -7.04
CA ALA A 91 -6.70 15.17 -7.16
C ALA A 91 -6.34 14.73 -8.58
N LEU A 92 -5.52 15.51 -9.28
CA LEU A 92 -4.95 15.11 -10.58
C LEU A 92 -3.60 14.46 -10.34
N VAL A 93 -3.51 13.16 -10.62
CA VAL A 93 -2.39 12.32 -10.23
C VAL A 93 -1.63 11.87 -11.48
N ASP A 94 -0.34 12.20 -11.52
CA ASP A 94 0.61 11.65 -12.48
C ASP A 94 1.16 10.34 -11.92
N TYR A 95 0.86 9.23 -12.59
CA TYR A 95 1.31 7.90 -12.23
C TYR A 95 2.14 7.23 -13.35
N GLY A 96 2.58 8.03 -14.32
CA GLY A 96 3.26 7.52 -15.54
C GLY A 96 2.31 7.01 -16.63
N GLY A 97 1.00 7.21 -16.48
CA GLY A 97 0.01 6.97 -17.53
C GLY A 97 0.09 8.00 -18.67
N ALA A 98 -0.72 7.80 -19.72
CA ALA A 98 -0.77 8.71 -20.86
C ALA A 98 -1.32 10.10 -20.49
N GLU A 99 -2.20 10.16 -19.50
CA GLU A 99 -2.85 11.37 -18.99
C GLU A 99 -2.85 11.35 -17.46
N LEU A 100 -3.04 12.52 -16.84
CA LEU A 100 -3.26 12.60 -15.41
C LEU A 100 -4.56 11.87 -15.03
N GLU A 101 -4.49 11.01 -14.02
CA GLU A 101 -5.68 10.36 -13.48
C GLU A 101 -6.41 11.32 -12.54
N GLN A 102 -7.71 11.51 -12.76
CA GLN A 102 -8.56 12.26 -11.84
C GLN A 102 -9.08 11.33 -10.75
N CYS A 103 -8.66 11.59 -9.51
CA CYS A 103 -9.15 10.88 -8.34
C CYS A 103 -10.04 11.78 -7.48
N VAL A 104 -11.27 11.35 -7.21
CA VAL A 104 -12.16 11.95 -6.23
C VAL A 104 -11.75 11.45 -4.84
N THR A 105 -11.39 12.36 -3.95
CA THR A 105 -10.93 12.01 -2.60
C THR A 105 -11.45 12.97 -1.54
N GLY A 106 -11.65 12.45 -0.34
CA GLY A 106 -12.02 13.21 0.86
C GLY A 106 -10.88 13.38 1.85
N ALA A 107 -9.64 13.08 1.46
CA ALA A 107 -8.48 13.12 2.33
C ALA A 107 -8.28 14.54 2.92
N PRO A 108 -8.36 14.71 4.26
CA PRO A 108 -8.37 16.05 4.87
C PRO A 108 -7.12 16.89 4.58
N ASN A 109 -5.98 16.25 4.47
CA ASN A 109 -4.69 16.85 4.16
C ASN A 109 -4.59 17.39 2.73
N LEU A 110 -5.55 17.10 1.84
CA LEU A 110 -5.57 17.67 0.49
C LEU A 110 -6.37 18.98 0.39
N PHE A 111 -7.21 19.31 1.40
CA PHE A 111 -8.07 20.49 1.31
C PHE A 111 -7.32 21.81 1.31
N GLU A 112 -6.13 21.88 1.93
CA GLU A 112 -5.34 23.11 1.94
C GLU A 112 -4.90 23.51 0.52
N PHE A 113 -4.68 22.54 -0.36
CA PHE A 113 -4.24 22.74 -1.76
C PHE A 113 -5.40 23.04 -2.73
N LYS A 114 -6.64 22.96 -2.27
CA LYS A 114 -7.85 23.06 -3.09
C LYS A 114 -7.92 24.40 -3.83
N GLY A 115 -7.92 24.35 -5.16
CA GLY A 115 -8.13 25.52 -6.02
C GLY A 115 -6.92 26.45 -6.16
N GLN A 116 -5.73 26.02 -5.72
CA GLN A 116 -4.50 26.80 -5.87
C GLN A 116 -3.87 26.71 -7.28
N GLY A 117 -4.42 25.86 -8.15
CA GLY A 117 -3.83 25.53 -9.45
C GLY A 117 -2.73 24.47 -9.34
N PRO A 118 -1.88 24.33 -10.37
CA PRO A 118 -0.76 23.38 -10.35
C PRO A 118 0.17 23.62 -9.15
N LEU A 119 0.50 22.54 -8.45
CA LEU A 119 1.39 22.58 -7.29
C LEU A 119 2.84 22.84 -7.72
N PRO A 120 3.58 23.72 -7.00
CA PRO A 120 4.99 23.96 -7.28
C PRO A 120 5.86 22.71 -7.05
N ALA A 121 5.48 21.88 -6.09
CA ALA A 121 6.03 20.55 -5.87
C ALA A 121 4.89 19.54 -5.71
N PRO A 122 4.98 18.34 -6.33
CA PRO A 122 3.92 17.35 -6.20
C PRO A 122 3.87 16.77 -4.79
N LEU A 123 2.67 16.34 -4.39
CA LEU A 123 2.50 15.48 -3.22
C LEU A 123 2.55 14.03 -3.68
N TYR A 124 3.36 13.21 -3.02
CA TYR A 124 3.49 11.81 -3.38
C TYR A 124 2.51 10.94 -2.59
N THR A 125 1.94 9.96 -3.27
CA THR A 125 0.99 8.99 -2.71
C THR A 125 1.10 7.68 -3.47
N VAL A 126 0.41 6.64 -2.99
CA VAL A 126 0.11 5.45 -3.79
C VAL A 126 -1.24 5.68 -4.43
N ILE A 127 -1.32 5.47 -5.75
CA ILE A 127 -2.60 5.41 -6.46
C ILE A 127 -2.98 3.95 -6.68
N ALA A 128 -4.20 3.61 -6.28
CA ALA A 128 -4.85 2.37 -6.63
C ALA A 128 -5.76 2.58 -7.85
N LEU A 129 -5.45 1.89 -8.93
CA LEU A 129 -6.24 1.91 -10.17
C LEU A 129 -7.42 0.93 -10.10
N GLU A 130 -8.30 1.02 -11.08
CA GLU A 130 -9.44 0.11 -11.19
C GLU A 130 -9.00 -1.36 -11.15
N GLY A 131 -9.72 -2.18 -10.39
CA GLY A 131 -9.40 -3.59 -10.19
C GLY A 131 -8.29 -3.85 -9.15
N ALA A 132 -7.70 -2.82 -8.54
CA ALA A 132 -6.81 -2.99 -7.40
C ALA A 132 -7.58 -3.55 -6.20
N GLU A 133 -6.97 -4.49 -5.48
CA GLU A 133 -7.42 -4.92 -4.16
C GLU A 133 -6.74 -4.05 -3.10
N VAL A 134 -7.53 -3.50 -2.17
CA VAL A 134 -7.09 -2.64 -1.06
C VAL A 134 -7.85 -2.98 0.21
N TRP A 135 -7.37 -2.52 1.36
CA TRP A 135 -8.16 -2.56 2.59
C TRP A 135 -9.24 -1.48 2.59
N ASP A 136 -10.40 -1.79 3.17
CA ASP A 136 -11.46 -0.82 3.44
C ASP A 136 -11.07 0.04 4.66
N GLY A 137 -10.52 1.22 4.41
CA GLY A 137 -10.07 2.14 5.46
C GLY A 137 -11.17 2.67 6.40
N HIS A 138 -12.45 2.40 6.10
CA HIS A 138 -13.60 2.80 6.92
C HIS A 138 -14.19 1.64 7.73
N SER A 139 -13.71 0.41 7.54
CA SER A 139 -14.20 -0.75 8.30
C SER A 139 -13.49 -0.87 9.64
N ASP A 140 -14.25 -1.16 10.71
CA ASP A 140 -13.69 -1.47 12.04
C ASP A 140 -12.95 -2.83 12.07
N THR A 141 -13.12 -3.63 11.01
CA THR A 141 -12.50 -4.95 10.84
C THR A 141 -11.75 -5.02 9.53
N PRO A 142 -10.62 -5.76 9.43
CA PRO A 142 -9.90 -5.91 8.17
C PRO A 142 -10.81 -6.51 7.09
N LYS A 143 -11.14 -5.71 6.08
CA LYS A 143 -11.99 -6.11 4.97
C LYS A 143 -11.34 -5.68 3.67
N ARG A 144 -11.18 -6.62 2.74
CA ARG A 144 -10.65 -6.33 1.41
C ARG A 144 -11.76 -5.84 0.49
N MET A 145 -11.42 -4.90 -0.38
CA MET A 145 -12.30 -4.41 -1.42
C MET A 145 -11.54 -4.30 -2.74
N ILE A 146 -12.25 -4.57 -3.83
CA ILE A 146 -11.74 -4.38 -5.19
C ILE A 146 -12.30 -3.07 -5.72
N LEU A 147 -11.42 -2.19 -6.20
CA LEU A 147 -11.83 -0.93 -6.82
C LEU A 147 -12.58 -1.18 -8.13
N LYS A 148 -13.67 -0.44 -8.31
CA LYS A 148 -14.50 -0.45 -9.51
C LYS A 148 -14.89 0.98 -9.83
N GLU A 149 -14.97 1.32 -11.11
CA GLU A 149 -15.47 2.63 -11.51
C GLU A 149 -16.87 2.88 -10.97
N LYS A 150 -17.05 4.00 -10.26
CA LYS A 150 -18.34 4.47 -9.78
C LYS A 150 -18.35 5.99 -9.70
N PRO A 151 -19.47 6.66 -10.06
CA PRO A 151 -19.57 8.09 -9.89
C PRO A 151 -19.63 8.45 -8.40
N LEU A 152 -18.74 9.34 -7.97
CA LEU A 152 -18.79 9.94 -6.65
C LEU A 152 -19.36 11.35 -6.79
N ARG A 153 -20.59 11.54 -6.30
CA ARG A 153 -21.30 12.83 -6.39
C ARG A 153 -21.37 13.38 -7.83
N GLY A 154 -21.58 12.48 -8.79
CA GLY A 154 -21.73 12.80 -10.21
C GLY A 154 -20.43 12.85 -11.02
N ILE A 155 -19.27 12.74 -10.38
CA ILE A 155 -17.98 12.69 -11.06
C ILE A 155 -17.52 11.23 -11.19
N PRO A 156 -17.25 10.72 -12.41
CA PRO A 156 -16.67 9.39 -12.60
C PRO A 156 -15.37 9.24 -11.81
N ASN A 157 -15.25 8.13 -11.09
CA ASN A 157 -14.08 7.82 -10.28
C ASN A 157 -13.74 6.33 -10.38
N ARG A 158 -12.57 6.04 -10.96
CA ARG A 158 -12.08 4.67 -11.16
C ARG A 158 -10.79 4.37 -10.38
N SER A 159 -10.29 5.34 -9.64
CA SER A 159 -9.03 5.26 -8.91
C SER A 159 -9.16 5.85 -7.50
N MET A 160 -8.18 5.56 -6.66
CA MET A 160 -8.11 6.02 -5.26
C MET A 160 -6.69 6.42 -4.92
N VAL A 161 -6.49 7.59 -4.31
CA VAL A 161 -5.24 7.91 -3.60
C VAL A 161 -5.30 7.25 -2.22
N CYS A 162 -4.32 6.41 -1.92
CA CYS A 162 -4.35 5.56 -0.74
C CYS A 162 -3.69 6.23 0.47
N SER A 163 -4.29 5.99 1.64
CA SER A 163 -3.70 6.14 2.96
C SER A 163 -2.95 4.88 3.36
N GLU A 164 -2.16 4.97 4.44
CA GLU A 164 -1.48 3.81 5.04
C GLU A 164 -2.46 2.69 5.45
N LYS A 165 -3.69 3.04 5.85
CA LYS A 165 -4.70 2.06 6.28
C LYS A 165 -5.27 1.23 5.14
N GLU A 166 -5.13 1.70 3.91
CA GLU A 166 -5.67 1.05 2.72
C GLU A 166 -4.64 0.11 2.05
N LEU A 167 -3.39 0.13 2.53
CA LEU A 167 -2.25 -0.64 2.00
C LEU A 167 -1.85 -1.80 2.93
#